data_AF-A0A2M7QIS9-F1
#
_entry.id   AF-A0A2M7QIS9-F1
#
_cell.length_a   1.000
_cell.length_b   1.000
_cell.length_c   1.000
_cell.angle_alpha   90.00
_cell.angle_beta   90.00
_cell.angle_gamma   90.00
#
_symmetry.space_group_name_H-M   'P 1'
#
loop_
_entity.id
_entity.type
_entity.pdbx_description
1 polymer ?
#
loop_
_entity_poly.entity_id
_entity_poly.type
_entity_poly.pdbx_seq_one_letter_code
_entity_poly.pdbx_strand_id
1 'polypeptide(L)'
;MEQHPIPRQITTFEFKLIGFMTLKQFLYLVISAPIAFIIYMLFPIPILNIIFAICAGIVGIIFAFIPFNDRPIDVLLKNFWKRINSPTQYFFRKDNPPIALLQNLYFVSNPHRIMAHIESQKMLSAYLTNTKQVLIANQKKKAIQHVVQSPISSLRVNPPKKKTGLFHLPSFSSHDVSAPVTNTTQEKKPFFIGIIKNNKQIPLPGILIYIKDKTNNPVRLLKSNPHGVFATYSVLPPDEYVFEMKDTNNLYFFDTMKIRVSEHNERPIEFYSKEML
;
A
#
# COMPACT_ATOMS: atom_id res chain seq x y z
N MET A 1 36.46 -6.25 16.14
CA MET A 1 35.25 -5.84 15.39
C MET A 1 34.35 -7.05 15.35
N GLU A 2 33.31 -7.09 16.17
CA GLU A 2 32.36 -8.21 16.13
C GLU A 2 31.46 -8.04 14.90
N GLN A 3 31.55 -9.00 13.98
CA GLN A 3 30.80 -9.01 12.73
C GLN A 3 29.36 -9.42 13.03
N HIS A 4 28.43 -8.46 13.04
CA HIS A 4 27.02 -8.80 13.15
C HIS A 4 26.55 -9.56 11.89
N PRO A 5 25.81 -10.68 12.04
CA PRO A 5 25.30 -11.44 10.90
C PRO A 5 24.27 -10.60 10.13
N ILE A 6 24.47 -10.51 8.81
CA ILE A 6 23.55 -9.84 7.90
C ILE A 6 22.39 -10.82 7.60
N PRO A 7 21.12 -10.39 7.74
CA PRO A 7 19.98 -11.25 7.42
C PRO A 7 20.03 -11.71 5.96
N ARG A 8 19.93 -13.02 5.75
CA ARG A 8 19.88 -13.64 4.42
C ARG A 8 18.42 -13.70 3.94
N GLN A 9 18.21 -13.46 2.65
CA GLN A 9 16.90 -13.64 2.02
C GLN A 9 16.58 -15.13 1.91
N ILE A 10 15.64 -15.61 2.72
CA ILE A 10 15.17 -17.01 2.73
C ILE A 10 14.05 -17.29 1.71
N THR A 11 13.53 -16.26 1.04
CA THR A 11 12.39 -16.37 0.11
C THR A 11 12.79 -16.70 -1.33
N THR A 12 14.08 -16.76 -1.65
CA THR A 12 14.57 -17.01 -3.02
C THR A 12 14.67 -18.50 -3.29
N PHE A 13 13.53 -19.20 -3.27
CA PHE A 13 13.48 -20.61 -3.67
C PHE A 13 13.32 -20.70 -5.18
N GLU A 14 14.32 -21.27 -5.88
CA GLU A 14 14.18 -21.62 -7.29
C GLU A 14 13.52 -23.00 -7.42
N PHE A 15 12.42 -23.07 -8.16
CA PHE A 15 11.70 -24.31 -8.38
C PHE A 15 12.55 -25.27 -9.25
N LYS A 16 12.90 -26.42 -8.66
CA LYS A 16 13.55 -27.53 -9.35
C LYS A 16 12.48 -28.39 -10.00
N LEU A 17 12.37 -28.32 -11.32
CA LEU A 17 11.32 -29.00 -12.10
C LEU A 17 11.78 -30.40 -12.57
N ILE A 18 13.03 -30.52 -13.01
CA ILE A 18 13.63 -31.77 -13.50
C ILE A 18 14.73 -32.19 -12.51
N GLY A 19 14.48 -33.25 -11.73
CA GLY A 19 15.44 -33.76 -10.75
C GLY A 19 15.95 -32.67 -9.80
N PHE A 20 17.27 -32.43 -9.82
CA PHE A 20 17.92 -31.40 -9.01
C PHE A 20 18.08 -30.03 -9.73
N MET A 21 17.56 -29.90 -10.95
CA MET A 21 17.76 -28.76 -11.83
C MET A 21 16.54 -27.85 -11.92
N THR A 22 16.77 -26.55 -12.07
CA THR A 22 15.71 -25.60 -12.41
C THR A 22 15.33 -25.70 -13.89
N LEU A 23 14.14 -25.24 -14.24
CA LEU A 23 13.68 -25.22 -15.64
C LEU A 23 14.68 -24.51 -16.58
N LYS A 24 15.31 -23.44 -16.11
CA LYS A 24 16.31 -22.68 -16.88
C LYS A 24 17.57 -23.50 -17.14
N GLN A 25 18.09 -24.16 -16.10
CA GLN A 25 19.31 -24.98 -16.21
C GLN A 25 19.09 -26.15 -17.18
N PHE A 26 17.91 -26.79 -17.12
CA PHE A 26 17.54 -27.83 -18.06
C PHE A 26 17.49 -27.30 -19.51
N LEU A 27 16.89 -26.12 -19.71
CA LEU A 27 16.81 -25.51 -21.03
C LEU A 27 18.20 -25.21 -21.62
N TYR A 28 19.18 -24.79 -20.80
CA TYR A 28 20.55 -24.59 -21.27
C TYR A 28 21.19 -25.87 -21.81
N LEU A 29 20.98 -27.03 -21.16
CA LEU A 29 21.47 -28.32 -21.65
C LEU A 29 20.75 -28.77 -22.92
N VAL A 30 19.43 -28.61 -22.97
CA VAL A 30 18.61 -28.99 -24.13
C VAL A 30 18.98 -28.16 -25.36
N ILE A 31 19.40 -26.91 -25.19
CA ILE A 31 19.84 -26.04 -26.28
C ILE A 31 21.32 -26.30 -26.65
N SER A 32 22.20 -26.58 -25.68
CA SER A 32 23.62 -26.77 -25.97
C SER A 32 23.91 -28.09 -26.70
N ALA A 33 23.15 -29.15 -26.43
CA ALA A 33 23.30 -30.45 -27.09
C ALA A 33 23.11 -30.40 -28.63
N PRO A 34 22.00 -29.85 -29.18
CA PRO A 34 21.83 -29.72 -30.62
C PRO A 34 22.82 -28.72 -31.22
N ILE A 35 23.19 -27.65 -30.50
CA ILE A 35 24.22 -26.71 -30.96
C ILE A 35 25.58 -27.41 -31.12
N ALA A 36 25.99 -28.22 -30.15
CA ALA A 36 27.22 -29.00 -30.23
C ALA A 36 27.19 -29.98 -31.41
N PHE A 37 26.05 -30.61 -31.67
CA PHE A 37 25.86 -31.49 -32.82
C PHE A 37 25.92 -30.74 -34.16
N ILE A 38 25.29 -29.57 -34.25
CA ILE A 38 25.35 -28.71 -35.44
C ILE A 38 26.80 -28.26 -35.70
N ILE A 39 27.53 -27.87 -34.65
CA ILE A 39 28.95 -27.51 -34.76
C ILE A 39 29.77 -28.70 -35.27
N TYR A 40 29.53 -29.90 -34.75
CA TYR A 40 30.18 -31.11 -35.25
C TYR A 40 29.94 -31.34 -36.75
N MET A 41 28.72 -31.05 -37.23
CA MET A 41 28.33 -31.20 -38.63
C MET A 41 28.89 -30.10 -39.54
N LEU A 42 29.04 -28.87 -39.04
CA LEU A 42 29.45 -27.70 -39.83
C LEU A 42 30.94 -27.69 -40.20
N PHE A 43 31.81 -28.27 -39.37
CA PHE A 43 33.25 -28.26 -39.58
C PHE A 43 33.74 -29.57 -40.25
N PRO A 44 34.33 -29.52 -41.46
CA PRO A 44 34.76 -30.72 -42.21
C PRO A 44 36.10 -31.32 -41.75
N ILE A 45 36.77 -30.72 -40.75
CA ILE A 45 38.09 -31.17 -40.26
C ILE A 45 37.88 -32.13 -39.05
N PRO A 46 38.26 -33.42 -39.13
CA PRO A 46 37.84 -34.46 -38.17
C PRO A 46 38.30 -34.31 -36.71
N ILE A 47 39.41 -33.62 -36.47
CA ILE A 47 39.92 -33.38 -35.11
C ILE A 47 39.31 -32.09 -34.55
N LEU A 48 39.21 -31.08 -35.41
CA LEU A 48 38.78 -29.74 -35.02
C LEU A 48 37.27 -29.69 -34.73
N ASN A 49 36.46 -30.44 -35.49
CA ASN A 49 35.01 -30.50 -35.26
C ASN A 49 34.66 -31.14 -33.91
N ILE A 50 35.37 -32.18 -33.49
CA ILE A 50 35.20 -32.84 -32.19
C ILE A 50 35.59 -31.88 -31.06
N ILE A 51 36.73 -31.19 -31.17
CA ILE A 51 37.18 -30.22 -30.17
C ILE A 51 36.15 -29.09 -30.00
N PHE A 52 35.68 -28.50 -31.10
CA PHE A 52 34.68 -27.44 -31.02
C PHE A 52 33.32 -27.91 -30.49
N ALA A 53 32.88 -29.12 -30.87
CA ALA A 53 31.65 -29.69 -30.35
C ALA A 53 31.73 -29.94 -28.84
N ILE A 54 32.85 -30.49 -28.35
CA ILE A 54 33.10 -30.70 -26.91
C ILE A 54 33.14 -29.36 -26.18
N CYS A 55 33.87 -28.36 -26.69
CA CYS A 55 33.91 -27.03 -26.11
C CYS A 55 32.51 -26.40 -26.01
N ALA A 56 31.70 -26.50 -27.06
CA ALA A 56 30.33 -25.99 -27.05
C ALA A 56 29.44 -26.71 -26.02
N GLY A 57 29.59 -28.03 -25.88
CA GLY A 57 28.89 -28.81 -24.85
C GLY A 57 29.29 -28.38 -23.43
N ILE A 58 30.60 -28.24 -23.18
CA ILE A 58 31.15 -27.79 -21.88
C ILE A 58 30.62 -26.40 -21.52
N VAL A 59 30.58 -25.47 -22.47
CA VAL A 59 30.02 -24.12 -22.23
C VAL A 59 28.56 -24.19 -21.76
N GLY A 60 27.75 -25.08 -22.34
CA GLY A 60 26.37 -25.31 -21.89
C GLY A 60 26.28 -25.85 -20.45
N ILE A 61 27.18 -26.76 -20.08
CA ILE A 61 27.26 -27.32 -18.72
C ILE A 61 27.68 -26.23 -17.71
N ILE A 62 28.67 -25.41 -18.06
CA ILE A 62 29.12 -24.28 -17.24
C ILE A 62 27.95 -23.34 -16.96
N PHE A 63 27.19 -22.96 -17.99
CA PHE A 63 26.01 -22.10 -17.84
C PHE A 63 24.92 -22.71 -16.94
N ALA A 64 24.75 -24.03 -16.97
CA ALA A 64 23.73 -24.72 -16.18
C ALA A 64 24.11 -24.89 -14.70
N PHE A 65 25.38 -25.19 -14.40
CA PHE A 65 25.76 -25.70 -13.07
C PHE A 65 26.77 -24.87 -12.29
N ILE A 66 27.45 -23.91 -12.91
CA ILE A 66 28.50 -23.14 -12.23
C ILE A 66 27.94 -21.78 -11.82
N PRO A 67 27.60 -21.55 -10.55
CA PRO A 67 27.34 -20.22 -10.03
C PRO A 67 28.66 -19.50 -9.77
N PHE A 68 28.68 -18.19 -10.03
CA PHE A 68 29.79 -17.30 -9.68
C PHE A 68 29.32 -16.26 -8.66
N ASN A 69 29.93 -16.25 -7.48
CA ASN A 69 29.59 -15.34 -6.38
C ASN A 69 28.09 -15.38 -6.02
N ASP A 70 27.57 -16.59 -5.81
CA ASP A 70 26.16 -16.89 -5.52
C ASP A 70 25.15 -16.44 -6.59
N ARG A 71 25.60 -16.24 -7.83
CA ARG A 71 24.76 -15.82 -8.96
C ARG A 71 24.97 -16.74 -10.16
N PRO A 72 23.90 -17.06 -10.90
CA PRO A 72 24.04 -17.80 -12.14
C PRO A 72 24.71 -16.93 -13.22
N ILE A 73 25.46 -17.57 -14.13
CA ILE A 73 26.31 -16.90 -15.12
C ILE A 73 25.50 -16.07 -16.13
N ASP A 74 24.27 -16.47 -16.42
CA ASP A 74 23.35 -15.72 -17.27
C ASP A 74 23.08 -14.29 -16.74
N VAL A 75 22.83 -14.18 -15.43
CA VAL A 75 22.61 -12.89 -14.75
C VAL A 75 23.89 -12.07 -14.75
N LEU A 76 25.03 -12.72 -14.54
CA LEU A 76 26.34 -12.08 -14.59
C LEU A 76 26.59 -11.50 -15.99
N LEU A 77 26.40 -12.28 -17.05
CA LEU A 77 26.64 -11.85 -18.42
C LEU A 77 25.66 -10.75 -18.85
N LYS A 78 24.39 -10.85 -18.46
CA LYS A 78 23.39 -9.79 -18.70
C LYS A 78 23.80 -8.48 -18.03
N ASN A 79 24.24 -8.53 -16.78
CA ASN A 79 24.67 -7.35 -16.04
C ASN A 79 25.99 -6.80 -16.57
N PHE A 80 26.91 -7.67 -16.99
CA PHE A 80 28.17 -7.30 -17.60
C PHE A 80 27.95 -6.57 -18.93
N TRP A 81 27.10 -7.11 -19.81
CA TRP A 81 26.75 -6.46 -21.07
C TRP A 81 26.04 -5.13 -20.85
N LYS A 82 25.11 -5.07 -19.90
CA LYS A 82 24.47 -3.83 -19.49
C LYS A 82 25.49 -2.81 -18.97
N ARG A 83 26.48 -3.26 -18.21
CA ARG A 83 27.52 -2.40 -17.64
C ARG A 83 28.42 -1.81 -18.71
N ILE A 84 28.86 -2.61 -19.69
CA ILE A 84 29.71 -2.15 -20.80
C ILE A 84 29.02 -1.03 -21.58
N ASN A 85 27.72 -1.16 -21.83
CA ASN A 85 26.96 -0.19 -22.61
C ASN A 85 26.37 0.95 -21.77
N SER A 86 26.51 0.91 -20.44
CA SER A 86 26.00 1.96 -19.56
C SER A 86 27.01 3.08 -19.36
N PRO A 87 26.58 4.35 -19.28
CA PRO A 87 27.49 5.44 -18.95
C PRO A 87 28.08 5.26 -17.54
N THR A 88 29.35 5.59 -17.39
CA THR A 88 30.07 5.55 -16.10
C THR A 88 29.74 6.74 -15.21
N GLN A 89 29.26 7.84 -15.80
CA GLN A 89 28.88 9.05 -15.08
C GLN A 89 27.37 9.06 -14.82
N TYR A 90 27.00 9.23 -13.54
CA TYR A 90 25.61 9.34 -13.10
C TYR A 90 25.40 10.74 -12.52
N PHE A 91 24.43 11.48 -13.06
CA PHE A 91 23.96 12.71 -12.43
C PHE A 91 22.87 12.38 -11.42
N PHE A 92 22.96 12.96 -10.22
CA PHE A 92 21.91 12.82 -9.23
C PHE A 92 20.63 13.49 -9.74
N ARG A 93 19.55 12.71 -9.86
CA ARG A 93 18.20 13.20 -10.10
C ARG A 93 17.33 12.82 -8.91
N LYS A 94 16.64 13.79 -8.32
CA LYS A 94 15.79 13.58 -7.14
C LYS A 94 14.39 13.09 -7.54
N ASP A 95 14.34 12.04 -8.35
CA ASP A 95 13.11 11.41 -8.82
C ASP A 95 12.79 10.19 -7.96
N ASN A 96 12.76 10.38 -6.64
CA ASN A 96 12.40 9.33 -5.70
C ASN A 96 10.88 9.42 -5.48
N PRO A 97 10.05 8.55 -6.09
CA PRO A 97 8.67 8.48 -5.70
C PRO A 97 8.63 8.21 -4.18
N PRO A 98 7.70 8.84 -3.45
CA PRO A 98 7.54 8.55 -2.03
C PRO A 98 7.35 7.04 -1.84
N ILE A 99 7.93 6.47 -0.78
CA ILE A 99 7.80 5.04 -0.47
C ILE A 99 6.31 4.66 -0.52
N ALA A 100 5.94 3.48 -1.03
CA ALA A 100 4.54 3.07 -1.19
C ALA A 100 3.70 3.19 0.10
N LEU A 101 4.36 3.10 1.27
CA LEU A 101 3.77 3.40 2.57
C LEU A 101 3.24 4.83 2.67
N LEU A 102 4.01 5.82 2.20
CA LEU A 102 3.65 7.25 2.18
C LEU A 102 2.61 7.57 1.11
N GLN A 103 2.56 6.79 0.02
CA GLN A 103 1.55 6.96 -1.03
C GLN A 103 0.14 6.58 -0.54
N ASN A 104 0.06 5.60 0.35
CA ASN A 104 -1.21 5.08 0.90
C ASN A 104 -1.53 5.63 2.29
N LEU A 105 -0.86 6.71 2.74
CA LEU A 105 -1.30 7.44 3.93
C LEU A 105 -2.55 8.23 3.57
N TYR A 106 -3.71 7.59 3.72
CA TYR A 106 -4.94 8.35 3.92
C TYR A 106 -4.82 8.96 5.32
N PHE A 107 -4.62 10.28 5.39
CA PHE A 107 -4.76 10.97 6.65
C PHE A 107 -6.19 10.72 7.14
N VAL A 108 -6.35 9.94 8.22
CA VAL A 108 -7.59 9.89 9.01
C VAL A 108 -7.77 11.21 9.76
N SER A 109 -7.61 12.34 9.06
CA SER A 109 -8.12 13.60 9.54
C SER A 109 -9.62 13.51 9.42
N ASN A 110 -10.31 13.26 10.55
CA ASN A 110 -11.77 13.33 10.63
C ASN A 110 -12.25 14.51 9.77
N PRO A 111 -13.11 14.31 8.75
CA PRO A 111 -13.45 15.34 7.78
C PRO A 111 -13.96 16.62 8.47
N HIS A 112 -14.61 16.48 9.62
CA HIS A 112 -15.06 17.57 10.48
C HIS A 112 -13.94 18.47 11.01
N ARG A 113 -12.75 17.95 11.30
CA ARG A 113 -11.62 18.78 11.76
C ARG A 113 -11.09 19.67 10.66
N ILE A 114 -11.02 19.15 9.43
CA ILE A 114 -10.61 19.94 8.26
C ILE A 114 -11.68 21.01 7.99
N MET A 115 -12.95 20.63 7.99
CA MET A 115 -14.05 21.58 7.74
C MET A 115 -14.17 22.63 8.83
N ALA A 116 -14.02 22.27 10.12
CA ALA A 116 -13.97 23.22 11.21
C ALA A 116 -12.79 24.21 11.07
N HIS A 117 -11.64 23.74 10.59
CA HIS A 117 -10.50 24.63 10.31
C HIS A 117 -10.84 25.59 9.17
N ILE A 118 -11.40 25.10 8.05
CA ILE A 118 -11.82 25.93 6.91
C ILE A 118 -12.90 26.95 7.34
N GLU A 119 -13.89 26.51 8.11
CA GLU A 119 -14.95 27.35 8.65
C GLU A 119 -14.37 28.43 9.57
N SER A 120 -13.45 28.07 10.47
CA SER A 120 -12.77 29.03 11.36
C SER A 120 -11.98 30.07 10.57
N GLN A 121 -11.28 29.68 9.50
CA GLN A 121 -10.55 30.60 8.62
C GLN A 121 -11.53 31.54 7.87
N LYS A 122 -12.65 31.00 7.39
CA LYS A 122 -13.69 31.79 6.72
C LYS A 122 -14.33 32.80 7.68
N MET A 123 -14.68 32.37 8.89
CA MET A 123 -15.23 33.24 9.93
C MET A 123 -14.23 34.33 10.33
N LEU A 124 -12.96 33.97 10.52
CA LEU A 124 -11.89 34.93 10.79
C LEU A 124 -11.77 35.95 9.65
N SER A 125 -11.79 35.49 8.39
CA SER A 125 -11.70 36.39 7.24
C SER A 125 -12.90 37.35 7.18
N ALA A 126 -14.12 36.85 7.42
CA ALA A 126 -15.34 37.65 7.47
C ALA A 126 -15.31 38.67 8.62
N TYR A 127 -14.77 38.27 9.77
CA TYR A 127 -14.56 39.17 10.89
C TYR A 127 -13.56 40.28 10.55
N LEU A 128 -12.43 39.94 9.92
CA LEU A 128 -11.42 40.92 9.52
C LEU A 128 -11.95 41.89 8.45
N THR A 129 -12.79 41.44 7.52
CA THR A 129 -13.42 42.31 6.52
C THR A 129 -14.43 43.26 7.15
N ASN A 130 -15.31 42.77 8.03
CA ASN A 130 -16.27 43.61 8.76
C ASN A 130 -15.54 44.59 9.69
N THR A 131 -14.47 44.14 10.37
CA THR A 131 -13.67 44.99 11.26
C THR A 131 -12.92 46.09 10.48
N LYS A 132 -12.42 45.80 9.27
CA LYS A 132 -11.80 46.81 8.40
C LYS A 132 -12.77 47.91 7.98
N GLN A 133 -14.06 47.59 7.77
CA GLN A 133 -15.09 48.60 7.47
C GLN A 133 -15.38 49.52 8.67
N VAL A 134 -15.27 49.01 9.91
CA VAL A 134 -15.46 49.80 11.15
C VAL A 134 -14.25 50.69 11.48
N LEU A 135 -13.07 50.43 10.88
CA LEU A 135 -11.83 51.20 11.13
C LEU A 135 -11.66 52.44 10.22
N ILE A 136 -12.65 52.80 9.40
CA ILE A 136 -12.73 54.14 8.79
C ILE A 136 -13.37 55.09 9.82
N ALA A 137 -12.57 55.49 10.81
CA ALA A 137 -12.70 56.67 11.69
C ALA A 137 -12.13 56.36 13.09
N ASN A 138 -10.80 56.24 13.21
CA ASN A 138 -10.05 56.83 14.32
C ASN A 138 -8.56 56.49 14.22
N GLN A 139 -7.76 57.50 13.90
CA GLN A 139 -6.31 57.39 13.74
C GLN A 139 -5.55 57.11 15.06
N LYS A 140 -6.23 57.08 16.21
CA LYS A 140 -5.63 56.86 17.55
C LYS A 140 -5.36 55.40 17.94
N LYS A 141 -5.82 54.39 17.19
CA LYS A 141 -5.66 52.96 17.58
C LYS A 141 -4.46 52.22 16.96
N LYS A 142 -3.54 52.91 16.28
CA LYS A 142 -2.30 52.28 15.74
C LYS A 142 -1.28 51.88 16.81
N ALA A 143 -1.42 52.38 18.05
CA ALA A 143 -0.47 52.08 19.13
C ALA A 143 -0.66 50.70 19.80
N ILE A 144 -1.83 50.06 19.67
CA ILE A 144 -2.12 48.78 20.35
C ILE A 144 -1.75 47.57 19.47
N GLN A 145 -1.72 47.75 18.15
CA GLN A 145 -1.34 46.68 17.19
C GLN A 145 0.13 46.26 17.35
N HIS A 146 0.98 47.10 17.96
CA HIS A 146 2.40 46.81 18.14
C HIS A 146 2.73 46.02 19.42
N VAL A 147 1.74 45.76 20.29
CA VAL A 147 1.92 45.03 21.57
C VAL A 147 1.41 43.58 21.48
N VAL A 148 0.48 43.27 20.57
CA VAL A 148 -0.04 41.90 20.38
C VAL A 148 0.86 41.04 19.46
N GLN A 149 1.87 41.66 18.83
CA GLN A 149 2.80 40.96 17.93
C GLN A 149 3.98 40.25 18.64
N SER A 150 4.03 40.21 19.97
CA SER A 150 4.97 39.37 20.74
C SER A 150 4.20 38.65 21.87
N PRO A 151 4.28 37.31 22.04
CA PRO A 151 5.42 36.42 21.73
C PRO A 151 5.01 35.13 20.96
N ILE A 152 5.60 34.88 19.78
CA ILE A 152 5.62 33.54 19.15
C ILE A 152 6.97 32.83 19.40
N SER A 153 7.88 33.46 20.15
CA SER A 153 9.20 32.87 20.46
C SER A 153 9.16 31.67 21.41
N SER A 154 8.01 31.31 22.00
CA SER A 154 7.88 30.17 22.92
C SER A 154 7.29 28.89 22.31
N LEU A 155 6.95 28.86 21.01
CA LEU A 155 6.47 27.64 20.34
C LEU A 155 7.50 26.98 19.41
N ARG A 156 8.79 27.29 19.59
CA ARG A 156 9.85 26.50 18.95
C ARG A 156 10.07 25.22 19.77
N VAL A 157 9.33 24.17 19.43
CA VAL A 157 9.62 22.83 19.92
C VAL A 157 10.95 22.40 19.29
N ASN A 158 12.03 22.52 20.07
CA ASN A 158 13.27 21.83 19.76
C ASN A 158 13.00 20.31 19.79
N PRO A 159 13.48 19.52 18.82
CA PRO A 159 13.37 18.08 18.90
C PRO A 159 14.11 17.60 20.16
N PRO A 160 13.50 16.71 20.98
CA PRO A 160 14.11 16.27 22.22
C PRO A 160 15.41 15.51 21.92
N LYS A 161 16.50 15.92 22.59
CA LYS A 161 17.73 15.13 22.66
C LYS A 161 17.39 13.74 23.22
N LYS A 162 17.76 12.70 22.47
CA LYS A 162 17.76 11.30 22.90
C LYS A 162 18.42 11.18 24.28
N LYS A 163 17.63 10.87 25.30
CA LYS A 163 18.12 10.18 26.49
C LYS A 163 18.00 8.69 26.23
N THR A 164 19.13 8.01 26.27
CA THR A 164 19.23 6.55 26.32
C THR A 164 18.52 6.08 27.58
N GLY A 165 17.31 5.56 27.43
CA GLY A 165 16.61 4.76 28.42
C GLY A 165 16.26 3.44 27.77
N LEU A 166 16.75 2.34 28.34
CA LEU A 166 16.38 0.99 27.94
C LEU A 166 14.86 0.84 28.10
N PHE A 167 14.13 0.80 26.99
CA PHE A 167 12.78 0.27 26.94
C PHE A 167 12.84 -1.12 26.32
N HIS A 168 12.61 -2.13 27.16
CA HIS A 168 12.26 -3.48 26.72
C HIS A 168 10.98 -3.41 25.87
N LEU A 169 11.07 -3.79 24.60
CA LEU A 169 9.90 -4.07 23.78
C LEU A 169 9.30 -5.41 24.23
N PRO A 170 7.98 -5.51 24.45
CA PRO A 170 7.34 -6.81 24.52
C PRO A 170 7.42 -7.48 23.14
N SER A 171 7.94 -8.71 23.14
CA SER A 171 7.98 -9.60 22.00
C SER A 171 6.55 -9.92 21.55
N PHE A 172 6.11 -9.37 20.42
CA PHE A 172 4.93 -9.87 19.74
C PHE A 172 5.35 -11.11 18.94
N SER A 173 4.99 -12.28 19.46
CA SER A 173 5.00 -13.54 18.70
C SER A 173 3.95 -13.45 17.60
N SER A 174 4.39 -13.32 16.35
CA SER A 174 3.55 -13.60 15.20
C SER A 174 3.37 -15.12 15.12
N HIS A 175 2.25 -15.62 15.63
CA HIS A 175 1.78 -16.93 15.21
C HIS A 175 1.45 -16.85 13.71
N ASP A 176 2.21 -17.60 12.93
CA ASP A 176 1.95 -17.87 11.52
C ASP A 176 0.55 -18.46 11.36
N VAL A 177 -0.33 -17.73 10.67
CA VAL A 177 -1.46 -18.33 9.97
C VAL A 177 -1.14 -18.23 8.49
N SER A 178 -0.48 -19.28 7.98
CA SER A 178 -0.32 -19.51 6.55
C SER A 178 -1.68 -19.76 5.92
N ALA A 179 -2.24 -18.75 5.24
CA ALA A 179 -3.29 -18.95 4.25
C ALA A 179 -2.68 -18.72 2.85
N PRO A 180 -2.88 -19.62 1.88
CA PRO A 180 -2.30 -19.49 0.55
C PRO A 180 -3.01 -18.36 -0.21
N VAL A 181 -2.25 -17.34 -0.59
CA VAL A 181 -2.71 -16.29 -1.52
C VAL A 181 -2.77 -16.90 -2.92
N THR A 182 -3.93 -17.39 -3.29
CA THR A 182 -4.23 -17.76 -4.68
C THR A 182 -4.53 -16.46 -5.44
N ASN A 183 -3.61 -16.04 -6.29
CA ASN A 183 -3.83 -14.96 -7.24
C ASN A 183 -4.80 -15.45 -8.32
N THR A 184 -6.08 -15.22 -8.11
CA THR A 184 -7.07 -15.19 -9.18
C THR A 184 -7.61 -13.77 -9.24
N THR A 185 -7.12 -12.98 -10.21
CA THR A 185 -7.67 -11.66 -10.54
C THR A 185 -9.01 -11.83 -11.26
N GLN A 186 -9.99 -12.39 -10.56
CA GLN A 186 -11.40 -12.17 -10.89
C GLN A 186 -11.79 -10.88 -10.19
N GLU A 187 -12.20 -9.86 -10.95
CA GLU A 187 -12.80 -8.65 -10.38
C GLU A 187 -14.03 -9.06 -9.56
N LYS A 188 -13.83 -9.21 -8.25
CA LYS A 188 -14.89 -9.64 -7.34
C LYS A 188 -15.87 -8.48 -7.19
N LYS A 189 -16.95 -8.50 -7.97
CA LYS A 189 -18.03 -7.52 -7.86
C LYS A 189 -18.64 -7.59 -6.44
N PRO A 190 -18.82 -6.46 -5.73
CA PRO A 190 -19.49 -6.46 -4.44
C PRO A 190 -20.95 -6.85 -4.62
N PHE A 191 -21.46 -7.65 -3.67
CA PHE A 191 -22.85 -8.10 -3.61
C PHE A 191 -23.81 -6.94 -3.31
N PHE A 192 -23.44 -6.02 -2.42
CA PHE A 192 -24.04 -4.70 -2.34
C PHE A 192 -23.05 -3.67 -1.77
N ILE A 193 -23.33 -2.39 -2.04
CA ILE A 193 -22.55 -1.24 -1.60
C ILE A 193 -23.46 -0.31 -0.81
N GLY A 194 -22.94 0.31 0.24
CA GLY A 194 -23.58 1.40 0.94
C GLY A 194 -22.65 2.59 1.15
N ILE A 195 -23.23 3.77 1.35
CA ILE A 195 -22.49 5.01 1.58
C ILE A 195 -23.06 5.67 2.83
N ILE A 196 -22.19 6.08 3.74
CA ILE A 196 -22.54 6.75 4.99
C ILE A 196 -22.09 8.19 4.93
N LYS A 197 -23.03 9.10 5.12
CA LYS A 197 -22.81 10.55 5.08
C LYS A 197 -23.43 11.21 6.31
N ASN A 198 -23.05 12.46 6.56
CA ASN A 198 -23.76 13.36 7.46
C ASN A 198 -24.82 14.17 6.69
N ASN A 199 -25.70 14.90 7.40
CA ASN A 199 -26.67 15.85 6.84
C ASN A 199 -26.04 16.89 5.88
N LYS A 200 -24.77 17.25 6.09
CA LYS A 200 -23.97 18.12 5.21
C LYS A 200 -23.41 17.40 3.98
N GLN A 201 -23.88 16.18 3.66
CA GLN A 201 -23.38 15.31 2.59
C GLN A 201 -21.90 14.91 2.73
N ILE A 202 -21.34 15.05 3.93
CA ILE A 202 -19.93 14.71 4.22
C ILE A 202 -19.83 13.21 4.47
N PRO A 203 -18.99 12.46 3.74
CA PRO A 203 -18.79 11.03 3.98
C PRO A 203 -18.17 10.77 5.35
N LEU A 204 -18.66 9.73 6.04
CA LEU A 204 -18.25 9.40 7.41
C LEU A 204 -17.41 8.13 7.46
N PRO A 205 -16.09 8.23 7.73
CA PRO A 205 -15.22 7.07 7.79
C PRO A 205 -15.23 6.38 9.15
N GLY A 206 -14.95 5.08 9.16
CA GLY A 206 -14.76 4.30 10.38
C GLY A 206 -16.04 3.96 11.15
N ILE A 207 -17.22 4.20 10.58
CA ILE A 207 -18.51 3.81 11.15
C ILE A 207 -18.65 2.29 11.05
N LEU A 208 -19.07 1.65 12.13
CA LEU A 208 -19.35 0.22 12.19
C LEU A 208 -20.80 -0.04 11.77
N ILE A 209 -21.02 -0.96 10.85
CA ILE A 209 -22.35 -1.34 10.33
C ILE A 209 -22.63 -2.78 10.73
N TYR A 210 -23.58 -2.97 11.62
CA TYR A 210 -24.11 -4.27 11.99
C TYR A 210 -25.28 -4.61 11.09
N ILE A 211 -25.19 -5.74 10.40
CA ILE A 211 -26.28 -6.32 9.61
C ILE A 211 -26.81 -7.48 10.43
N LYS A 212 -28.05 -7.38 10.87
CA LYS A 212 -28.71 -8.34 11.75
C LYS A 212 -29.88 -9.01 11.04
N ASP A 213 -30.12 -10.26 11.40
CA ASP A 213 -31.28 -11.02 10.95
C ASP A 213 -32.57 -10.55 11.67
N LYS A 214 -33.73 -11.07 11.27
CA LYS A 214 -35.05 -10.84 11.91
C LYS A 214 -35.06 -11.14 13.40
N THR A 215 -34.22 -12.07 13.84
CA THR A 215 -34.05 -12.42 15.26
C THR A 215 -33.08 -11.49 16.01
N ASN A 216 -32.64 -10.39 15.39
CA ASN A 216 -31.70 -9.40 15.92
C ASN A 216 -30.27 -9.94 16.18
N ASN A 217 -29.93 -11.09 15.59
CA ASN A 217 -28.58 -11.65 15.66
C ASN A 217 -27.68 -11.02 14.59
N PRO A 218 -26.46 -10.56 14.92
CA PRO A 218 -25.55 -9.98 13.93
C PRO A 218 -25.01 -11.06 13.00
N VAL A 219 -25.36 -10.94 11.72
CA VAL A 219 -24.89 -11.82 10.64
C VAL A 219 -23.60 -11.29 10.03
N ARG A 220 -23.44 -9.96 9.97
CA ARG A 220 -22.22 -9.30 9.48
C ARG A 220 -21.90 -8.03 10.23
N LEU A 221 -20.61 -7.72 10.26
CA LEU A 221 -20.06 -6.46 10.72
C LEU A 221 -19.18 -5.89 9.60
N LEU A 222 -19.48 -4.66 9.18
CA LEU A 222 -18.72 -3.93 8.17
C LEU A 222 -18.19 -2.62 8.77
N LYS A 223 -17.20 -2.02 8.11
CA LYS A 223 -16.65 -0.72 8.49
C LYS A 223 -16.57 0.19 7.27
N SER A 224 -16.98 1.45 7.42
CA SER A 224 -16.86 2.43 6.32
C SER A 224 -15.41 2.88 6.09
N ASN A 225 -15.06 3.05 4.82
CA ASN A 225 -13.75 3.54 4.39
C ASN A 225 -13.65 5.09 4.48
N PRO A 226 -12.51 5.70 4.13
CA PRO A 226 -12.33 7.17 4.11
C PRO A 226 -13.39 7.95 3.32
N HIS A 227 -14.00 7.33 2.32
CA HIS A 227 -15.05 7.93 1.49
C HIS A 227 -16.47 7.61 2.01
N GLY A 228 -16.59 7.07 3.22
CA GLY A 228 -17.88 6.67 3.82
C GLY A 228 -18.49 5.44 3.15
N VAL A 229 -17.79 4.79 2.24
CA VAL A 229 -18.29 3.64 1.49
C VAL A 229 -18.00 2.35 2.26
N PHE A 230 -18.97 1.44 2.26
CA PHE A 230 -18.80 0.07 2.71
C PHE A 230 -19.39 -0.89 1.68
N ALA A 231 -18.84 -2.09 1.59
CA ALA A 231 -19.31 -3.09 0.64
C ALA A 231 -19.20 -4.48 1.25
N THR A 232 -20.06 -5.37 0.79
CA THR A 232 -19.97 -6.79 1.12
C THR A 232 -19.81 -7.60 -0.16
N TYR A 233 -18.96 -8.61 -0.15
CA TYR A 233 -18.65 -9.41 -1.35
C TYR A 233 -19.19 -10.84 -1.28
N SER A 234 -19.54 -11.32 -0.10
CA SER A 234 -20.26 -12.57 0.08
C SER A 234 -21.75 -12.34 -0.14
N VAL A 235 -22.42 -13.28 -0.77
CA VAL A 235 -23.89 -13.22 -0.96
C VAL A 235 -24.61 -13.36 0.38
N LEU A 236 -25.71 -12.63 0.57
CA LEU A 236 -26.65 -12.85 1.68
C LEU A 236 -27.91 -13.51 1.12
N PRO A 237 -28.53 -14.46 1.85
CA PRO A 237 -29.86 -14.95 1.50
C PRO A 237 -30.84 -13.78 1.35
N PRO A 238 -31.76 -13.82 0.36
CA PRO A 238 -32.71 -12.74 0.16
C PRO A 238 -33.70 -12.70 1.33
N ASP A 239 -33.49 -11.74 2.22
CA ASP A 239 -34.36 -11.52 3.38
C ASP A 239 -34.37 -10.05 3.83
N GLU A 240 -35.20 -9.73 4.82
CA GLU A 240 -35.25 -8.44 5.50
C GLU A 240 -34.22 -8.40 6.63
N TYR A 241 -33.22 -7.53 6.49
CA TYR A 241 -32.16 -7.35 7.47
C TYR A 241 -32.30 -6.01 8.19
N VAL A 242 -31.95 -6.01 9.47
CA VAL A 242 -31.85 -4.81 10.29
C VAL A 242 -30.43 -4.27 10.18
N PHE A 243 -30.30 -3.03 9.73
CA PHE A 243 -29.03 -2.32 9.67
C PHE A 243 -28.93 -1.36 10.85
N GLU A 244 -27.92 -1.55 11.69
CA GLU A 244 -27.59 -0.69 12.83
C GLU A 244 -26.17 -0.14 12.65
N MET A 245 -26.02 1.18 12.62
CA MET A 245 -24.71 1.83 12.53
C MET A 245 -24.26 2.40 13.87
N LYS A 246 -22.99 2.21 14.21
CA LYS A 246 -22.39 2.73 15.41
C LYS A 246 -21.06 3.41 15.11
N ASP A 247 -20.92 4.65 15.52
CA ASP A 247 -19.64 5.34 15.50
C ASP A 247 -18.77 4.87 16.67
N THR A 248 -17.50 4.57 16.42
CA THR A 248 -16.53 4.23 17.47
C THR A 248 -16.25 5.40 18.42
N ASN A 249 -16.38 6.64 17.93
CA ASN A 249 -16.14 7.85 18.71
C ASN A 249 -17.44 8.44 19.30
N ASN A 250 -18.60 7.80 19.08
CA ASN A 250 -19.92 8.29 19.48
C ASN A 250 -20.22 9.75 19.06
N LEU A 251 -19.67 10.22 17.94
CA LEU A 251 -19.92 11.58 17.42
C LEU A 251 -21.21 11.65 16.59
N TYR A 252 -21.55 10.54 15.93
CA TYR A 252 -22.71 10.46 15.05
C TYR A 252 -23.72 9.44 15.56
N PHE A 253 -24.99 9.83 15.51
CA PHE A 253 -26.12 8.96 15.78
C PHE A 253 -26.78 8.54 14.46
N PHE A 254 -27.22 7.29 14.38
CA PHE A 254 -27.89 6.74 13.21
C PHE A 254 -29.17 6.02 13.63
N ASP A 255 -30.19 6.12 12.78
CA ASP A 255 -31.39 5.31 12.96
C ASP A 255 -31.14 3.88 12.53
N THR A 256 -31.75 2.96 13.26
CA THR A 256 -31.82 1.56 12.83
C THR A 256 -32.88 1.43 11.75
N MET A 257 -32.54 0.81 10.63
CA MET A 257 -33.47 0.65 9.51
C MET A 257 -33.54 -0.78 9.01
N LYS A 258 -34.74 -1.19 8.58
CA LYS A 258 -34.97 -2.49 7.97
C LYS A 258 -34.89 -2.36 6.46
N ILE A 259 -34.05 -3.18 5.84
CA ILE A 259 -33.83 -3.16 4.40
C ILE A 259 -33.98 -4.58 3.88
N ARG A 260 -34.78 -4.74 2.83
CA ARG A 260 -34.91 -6.00 2.10
C ARG A 260 -33.73 -6.13 1.14
N VAL A 261 -32.89 -7.13 1.37
CA VAL A 261 -31.74 -7.44 0.52
C VAL A 261 -32.19 -8.47 -0.53
N SER A 262 -31.98 -8.16 -1.81
CA SER A 262 -32.31 -9.06 -2.93
C SER A 262 -31.04 -9.66 -3.54
N GLU A 263 -31.16 -10.64 -4.45
CA GLU A 263 -29.99 -11.23 -5.15
C GLU A 263 -29.25 -10.22 -6.03
N HIS A 264 -29.96 -9.21 -6.54
CA HIS A 264 -29.40 -8.16 -7.40
C HIS A 264 -29.64 -6.78 -6.76
N ASN A 265 -28.60 -6.19 -6.16
CA ASN A 265 -28.65 -4.85 -5.56
C ASN A 265 -27.75 -3.89 -6.35
N GLU A 266 -28.28 -3.26 -7.39
CA GLU A 266 -27.48 -2.40 -8.29
C GLU A 266 -27.27 -0.99 -7.76
N ARG A 267 -28.16 -0.51 -6.88
CA ARG A 267 -28.06 0.85 -6.32
C ARG A 267 -27.41 0.84 -4.95
N PRO A 268 -26.47 1.77 -4.67
CA PRO A 268 -25.89 1.91 -3.35
C PRO A 268 -26.95 2.40 -2.36
N ILE A 269 -26.93 1.83 -1.16
CA ILE A 269 -27.81 2.25 -0.06
C ILE A 269 -27.14 3.42 0.65
N GLU A 270 -27.82 4.56 0.73
CA GLU A 270 -27.29 5.72 1.45
C GLU A 270 -27.87 5.82 2.86
N PHE A 271 -26.97 6.05 3.82
CA PHE A 271 -27.30 6.26 5.23
C PHE A 271 -26.84 7.65 5.64
N TYR A 272 -27.70 8.37 6.36
CA TYR A 272 -27.40 9.70 6.87
C TYR A 272 -27.36 9.68 8.40
N SER A 273 -26.31 10.24 8.99
CA SER A 273 -26.29 10.48 10.43
C SER A 273 -27.28 11.57 10.79
N LYS A 274 -27.95 11.41 11.93
CA LYS A 274 -28.60 12.50 12.63
C LYS A 274 -27.55 13.35 13.33
N GLU A 275 -27.72 14.66 13.32
CA GLU A 275 -26.86 15.55 14.10
C GLU A 275 -27.03 15.24 15.58
N MET A 276 -25.91 15.05 16.27
CA MET A 276 -25.79 15.27 17.70
C MET A 276 -25.42 16.74 17.89
N LEU A 277 -26.10 17.41 18.83
CA LEU A 277 -25.80 18.75 19.34
C LEU A 277 -24.37 18.83 19.89
#